data_AF-A0A7V6QMG1-F1
#
_entry.id   AF-A0A7V6QMG1-F1
#
_cell.length_a   1.000
_cell.length_b   1.000
_cell.length_c   1.000
_cell.angle_alpha   90.00
_cell.angle_beta   90.00
_cell.angle_gamma   90.00
#
_symmetry.space_group_name_H-M   'P 1'
#
loop_
_entity.id
_entity.type
_entity.pdbx_description
1 polymer ?
#
loop_
_entity_poly.entity_id
_entity_poly.type
_entity_poly.pdbx_seq_one_letter_code
_entity_poly.pdbx_strand_id
1 'polypeptide(L)'
;MDNQVLHCQGCGVKIQTENKTEIGYAPPSALEREVLICQRCFRLKHYNEIQDVSLTDADFLKILNGIGHSDALVVKIVDIFDFNGSWLPGLHRFVGKNKVLLVGNKVDLLPKSVKNSKLIHWMKYSAAQLGLKPKDVYLISATKGEGVKELAAAIDFHREGKNVYVVGCTNVGKSTFINKIIKEFSGVNDDVITTSQFPGTTLDLIDIPLDDGTSLFDTPGIINHHQMAHFVNEKGLKIISPRKEIKPRVFQVNEGQTLYFGGLARLDYISGGRKSFTCYVSNELNIHRTKLEKANKLYEDHAGELLFPPFEEEVKEFPPLVKQEFMIREAKTDIVFHGLGWVTCNEPGAKIVAYVPKGVGVTIRQSLI
;
A
#
# COMPACT_ATOMS: atom_id res chain seq x y z
N MET A 1 -8.91 23.85 -37.93
CA MET A 1 -8.89 24.60 -36.67
C MET A 1 -7.86 23.92 -35.80
N ASP A 2 -6.73 24.58 -35.58
CA ASP A 2 -5.62 24.03 -34.80
C ASP A 2 -6.10 23.65 -33.41
N ASN A 3 -6.03 22.36 -33.08
CA ASN A 3 -6.28 21.88 -31.74
C ASN A 3 -5.06 22.26 -30.91
N GLN A 4 -5.03 23.51 -30.44
CA GLN A 4 -3.95 24.03 -29.61
C GLN A 4 -3.89 23.18 -28.36
N VAL A 5 -2.83 22.38 -28.24
CA VAL A 5 -2.66 21.46 -27.13
C VAL A 5 -2.39 22.32 -25.89
N LEU A 6 -3.39 22.42 -25.01
CA LEU A 6 -3.27 23.17 -23.76
C LEU A 6 -2.43 22.37 -22.77
N HIS A 7 -1.50 23.03 -22.11
CA HIS A 7 -0.63 22.44 -21.10
C HIS A 7 -0.90 23.05 -19.73
N CYS A 8 -0.82 22.23 -18.69
CA CYS A 8 -0.92 22.68 -17.31
C CYS A 8 0.27 23.58 -16.97
N GLN A 9 0.05 24.78 -16.45
CA GLN A 9 1.13 25.69 -16.04
C GLN A 9 1.88 25.22 -14.79
N GLY A 10 1.27 24.35 -13.97
CA GLY A 10 1.94 23.72 -12.82
C GLY A 10 2.90 22.59 -13.24
N CYS A 11 2.34 21.50 -13.78
CA CYS A 11 3.11 20.29 -14.12
C CYS A 11 3.57 20.17 -15.58
N GLY A 12 3.11 21.01 -16.50
CA GLY A 12 3.45 20.93 -17.92
C GLY A 12 2.75 19.82 -18.70
N VAL A 13 1.92 18.97 -18.08
CA VAL A 13 1.19 17.90 -18.79
C VAL A 13 0.10 18.46 -19.69
N LYS A 14 -0.21 17.72 -20.77
CA LYS A 14 -1.35 18.02 -21.65
C LYS A 14 -2.66 17.99 -20.85
N ILE A 15 -3.44 19.06 -20.95
CA ILE A 15 -4.75 19.16 -20.34
C ILE A 15 -5.75 18.33 -21.14
N GLN A 16 -6.59 17.60 -20.40
CA GLN A 16 -7.77 16.91 -20.90
C GLN A 16 -8.95 17.16 -19.96
N THR A 17 -10.17 17.09 -20.46
CA THR A 17 -11.39 17.40 -19.70
C THR A 17 -12.39 16.24 -19.65
N GLU A 18 -12.00 15.08 -20.20
CA GLU A 18 -12.88 13.93 -20.41
C GLU A 18 -12.86 12.97 -19.23
N ASN A 19 -11.66 12.60 -18.76
CA ASN A 19 -11.50 11.54 -17.76
C ASN A 19 -10.94 12.07 -16.44
N LYS A 20 -11.77 12.12 -15.40
CA LYS A 20 -11.42 12.61 -14.05
C LYS A 20 -10.26 11.86 -13.37
N THR A 21 -10.02 10.60 -13.74
CA THR A 21 -9.00 9.76 -13.07
C THR A 21 -7.66 9.77 -13.81
N GLU A 22 -7.59 10.36 -14.99
CA GLU A 22 -6.38 10.38 -15.83
C GLU A 22 -5.56 11.66 -15.65
N ILE A 23 -4.28 11.57 -16.00
CA ILE A 23 -3.35 12.71 -15.89
C ILE A 23 -3.85 13.88 -16.73
N GLY A 24 -3.64 15.10 -16.21
CA GLY A 24 -3.97 16.32 -16.93
C GLY A 24 -5.46 16.66 -16.91
N TYR A 25 -6.28 15.92 -16.15
CA TYR A 25 -7.68 16.27 -15.99
C TYR A 25 -7.82 17.69 -15.43
N ALA A 26 -8.57 18.53 -16.11
CA ALA A 26 -9.09 19.78 -15.58
C ALA A 26 -10.60 19.85 -15.87
N PRO A 27 -11.44 20.32 -14.94
CA PRO A 27 -12.84 20.54 -15.29
C PRO A 27 -12.94 21.58 -16.42
N PRO A 28 -13.94 21.50 -17.32
CA PRO A 28 -14.09 22.47 -18.41
C PRO A 28 -14.08 23.93 -17.95
N SER A 29 -14.64 24.21 -16.76
CA SER A 29 -14.63 25.54 -16.13
C SER A 29 -13.25 26.04 -15.71
N ALA A 30 -12.23 25.19 -15.66
CA ALA A 30 -10.85 25.59 -15.40
C ALA A 30 -10.12 26.11 -16.66
N LEU A 31 -10.65 25.85 -17.86
CA LEU A 31 -10.07 26.33 -19.13
C LEU A 31 -10.20 27.85 -19.30
N GLU A 32 -11.17 28.46 -18.62
CA GLU A 32 -11.44 29.91 -18.67
C GLU A 32 -10.62 30.69 -17.63
N ARG A 33 -9.83 30.00 -16.78
CA ARG A 33 -9.02 30.66 -15.74
C ARG A 33 -7.72 31.20 -16.34
N GLU A 34 -7.26 32.35 -15.84
CA GLU A 34 -5.96 32.93 -16.21
C GLU A 34 -4.79 31.97 -15.97
N VAL A 35 -4.86 31.20 -14.88
CA VAL A 35 -3.88 30.17 -14.52
C VAL A 35 -4.51 28.80 -14.75
N LEU A 36 -4.16 28.19 -15.88
CA LEU A 36 -4.63 26.86 -16.25
C LEU A 36 -3.79 25.79 -15.54
N ILE A 37 -4.36 25.19 -14.50
CA ILE A 37 -3.75 24.07 -13.78
C ILE A 37 -4.70 22.86 -13.75
N CYS A 38 -4.13 21.66 -13.89
CA CYS A 38 -4.87 20.41 -13.77
C CYS A 38 -5.39 20.23 -12.33
N GLN A 39 -6.37 19.34 -12.16
CA GLN A 39 -6.98 19.02 -10.88
C GLN A 39 -5.93 18.61 -9.83
N ARG A 40 -4.89 17.88 -10.25
CA ARG A 40 -3.79 17.47 -9.37
C ARG A 40 -3.00 18.68 -8.85
N CYS A 41 -2.53 19.57 -9.73
CA CYS A 41 -1.83 20.79 -9.33
C CYS A 41 -2.72 21.72 -8.50
N PHE A 42 -4.01 21.81 -8.84
CA PHE A 42 -4.97 22.61 -8.06
C PHE A 42 -5.13 22.05 -6.64
N ARG A 43 -5.32 20.74 -6.48
CA ARG A 43 -5.48 20.12 -5.16
C ARG A 43 -4.20 20.14 -4.34
N LEU A 44 -3.05 20.00 -4.99
CA LEU A 44 -1.76 20.18 -4.34
C LEU A 44 -1.63 21.62 -3.81
N LYS A 45 -1.85 22.63 -4.65
CA LYS A 45 -1.71 24.05 -4.29
C LYS A 45 -2.67 24.51 -3.18
N HIS A 46 -3.92 24.05 -3.21
CA HIS A 46 -4.97 24.56 -2.30
C HIS A 46 -5.24 23.67 -1.09
N TYR A 47 -4.96 22.37 -1.19
CA TYR A 47 -5.31 21.41 -0.15
C TYR A 47 -4.13 20.57 0.34
N ASN A 48 -2.92 20.75 -0.22
CA ASN A 48 -1.78 19.86 -0.01
C ASN A 48 -2.17 18.38 -0.23
N GLU A 49 -3.09 18.14 -1.16
CA GLU A 49 -3.67 16.82 -1.42
C GLU A 49 -3.11 16.24 -2.72
N ILE A 50 -2.43 15.10 -2.60
CA ILE A 50 -1.77 14.39 -3.70
C ILE A 50 -2.78 13.41 -4.29
N GLN A 51 -3.11 13.56 -5.58
CA GLN A 51 -3.92 12.59 -6.32
C GLN A 51 -3.07 11.42 -6.81
N ASP A 52 -3.55 10.20 -6.59
CA ASP A 52 -2.98 8.98 -7.15
C ASP A 52 -3.33 8.90 -8.65
N VAL A 53 -2.35 8.49 -9.44
CA VAL A 53 -2.46 8.33 -10.89
C VAL A 53 -2.27 6.86 -11.22
N SER A 54 -3.10 6.31 -12.12
CA SER A 54 -2.87 4.99 -12.69
C SER A 54 -1.62 4.99 -13.57
N LEU A 55 -0.54 4.38 -13.08
CA LEU A 55 0.69 4.18 -13.84
C LEU A 55 0.63 2.89 -14.63
N THR A 56 1.17 2.91 -15.85
CA THR A 56 1.48 1.67 -16.58
C THR A 56 2.79 1.06 -16.05
N ASP A 57 2.95 -0.26 -16.22
CA ASP A 57 4.21 -0.96 -15.89
C ASP A 57 5.42 -0.35 -16.62
N ALA A 58 5.22 0.16 -17.84
CA ALA A 58 6.27 0.78 -18.63
C ALA A 58 6.75 2.11 -18.04
N ASP A 59 5.83 2.95 -17.55
CA ASP A 59 6.18 4.22 -16.93
C ASP A 59 6.83 4.01 -15.56
N PHE A 60 6.39 2.99 -14.82
CA PHE A 60 7.04 2.56 -13.59
C PHE A 60 8.50 2.17 -13.82
N LEU A 61 8.77 1.35 -14.85
CA LEU A 61 10.14 0.95 -15.19
C LEU A 61 11.02 2.15 -15.55
N LYS A 62 10.47 3.18 -16.22
CA LYS A 62 11.23 4.40 -16.52
C LYS A 62 11.60 5.17 -15.26
N ILE A 63 10.66 5.35 -14.32
CA ILE A 63 10.93 5.98 -13.03
C ILE A 63 12.04 5.22 -12.29
N LEU A 64 11.89 3.89 -12.17
CA LEU A 64 12.88 3.07 -11.48
C LEU A 64 14.26 3.12 -12.13
N ASN A 65 14.32 3.10 -13.46
CA ASN A 65 15.57 3.25 -14.18
C ASN A 65 16.22 4.60 -13.89
N GLY A 66 15.49 5.71 -13.94
CA GLY A 66 16.07 7.02 -13.66
C GLY A 66 16.59 7.14 -12.22
N ILE A 67 15.88 6.58 -11.23
CA ILE A 67 16.37 6.51 -9.85
C ILE A 67 17.63 5.65 -9.76
N GLY A 68 17.70 4.56 -10.52
CA GLY A 68 18.89 3.70 -10.55
C GLY A 68 20.15 4.32 -11.14
N HIS A 69 20.01 5.34 -12.00
CA HIS A 69 21.12 6.06 -12.61
C HIS A 69 21.60 7.26 -11.77
N SER A 70 20.76 7.77 -10.85
CA SER A 70 21.18 8.80 -9.91
C SER A 70 21.94 8.21 -8.73
N ASP A 71 22.87 8.97 -8.17
CA ASP A 71 23.51 8.69 -6.89
C ASP A 71 22.69 9.39 -5.79
N ALA A 72 21.74 8.67 -5.22
CA ALA A 72 20.71 9.21 -4.34
C ALA A 72 20.38 8.26 -3.17
N LEU A 73 19.72 8.78 -2.15
CA LEU A 73 19.09 7.97 -1.11
C LEU A 73 17.69 7.56 -1.55
N VAL A 74 17.34 6.29 -1.41
CA VAL A 74 15.98 5.80 -1.66
C VAL A 74 15.30 5.49 -0.33
N VAL A 75 14.15 6.10 -0.07
CA VAL A 75 13.29 5.83 1.08
C VAL A 75 12.11 4.99 0.60
N LYS A 76 12.15 3.69 0.87
CA LYS A 76 11.08 2.75 0.50
C LYS A 76 10.06 2.64 1.62
N ILE A 77 8.85 3.13 1.40
CA ILE A 77 7.74 3.04 2.35
C ILE A 77 6.90 1.80 2.04
N VAL A 78 6.64 0.99 3.06
CA VAL A 78 5.77 -0.19 3.02
C VAL A 78 4.74 -0.10 4.13
N ASP A 79 3.56 -0.70 3.90
CA ASP A 79 2.56 -0.88 4.93
C ASP A 79 2.92 -2.14 5.73
N ILE A 80 3.16 -2.03 7.03
CA ILE A 80 3.49 -3.21 7.86
C ILE A 80 2.35 -4.23 7.92
N PHE A 81 1.11 -3.77 7.78
CA PHE A 81 -0.06 -4.62 7.86
C PHE A 81 -0.20 -5.45 6.58
N ASP A 82 0.19 -4.87 5.45
CA ASP A 82 0.22 -5.50 4.14
C ASP A 82 1.61 -5.45 3.50
N PHE A 83 2.63 -5.97 4.22
CA PHE A 83 4.02 -5.86 3.77
C PHE A 83 4.26 -6.51 2.39
N ASN A 84 3.70 -7.70 2.16
CA ASN A 84 3.86 -8.42 0.90
C ASN A 84 3.07 -7.75 -0.23
N GLY A 85 1.85 -7.27 0.03
CA GLY A 85 1.07 -6.53 -0.95
C GLY A 85 1.63 -5.13 -1.24
N SER A 86 2.30 -4.49 -0.28
CA SER A 86 3.00 -3.21 -0.49
C SER A 86 4.42 -3.37 -1.03
N TRP A 87 4.86 -4.59 -1.30
CA TRP A 87 6.19 -4.84 -1.80
C TRP A 87 6.28 -4.66 -3.31
N LEU A 88 7.07 -3.68 -3.76
CA LEU A 88 7.42 -3.48 -5.16
C LEU A 88 8.42 -4.55 -5.65
N PRO A 89 8.02 -5.50 -6.51
CA PRO A 89 8.92 -6.52 -7.05
C PRO A 89 9.96 -5.88 -7.96
N GLY A 90 11.18 -6.43 -7.97
CA GLY A 90 12.25 -5.97 -8.87
C GLY A 90 12.88 -4.63 -8.51
N LEU A 91 12.32 -3.83 -7.59
CA LEU A 91 12.90 -2.54 -7.17
C LEU A 91 14.39 -2.65 -6.86
N HIS A 92 14.81 -3.68 -6.12
CA HIS A 92 16.20 -3.94 -5.73
C HIS A 92 17.17 -4.05 -6.92
N ARG A 93 16.68 -4.44 -8.11
CA ARG A 93 17.48 -4.54 -9.34
C ARG A 93 17.80 -3.16 -9.92
N PHE A 94 16.90 -2.20 -9.73
CA PHE A 94 17.03 -0.84 -10.23
C PHE A 94 17.76 0.06 -9.25
N VAL A 95 17.48 -0.06 -7.94
CA VAL A 95 18.10 0.78 -6.90
C VAL A 95 19.41 0.19 -6.35
N GLY A 96 19.98 -0.84 -6.97
CA GLY A 96 21.05 -1.67 -6.39
C GLY A 96 22.34 -0.94 -6.03
N LYS A 97 22.64 0.21 -6.66
CA LYS A 97 23.78 1.07 -6.29
C LYS A 97 23.45 2.07 -5.19
N ASN A 98 22.17 2.41 -5.05
CA ASN A 98 21.70 3.43 -4.13
C ASN A 98 21.56 2.88 -2.71
N LYS A 99 21.76 3.75 -1.72
CA LYS A 99 21.42 3.43 -0.34
C LYS A 99 19.91 3.38 -0.20
N VAL A 100 19.39 2.37 0.49
CA VAL A 100 17.95 2.21 0.70
C VAL A 100 17.64 2.21 2.19
N LEU A 101 16.76 3.10 2.63
CA LEU A 101 16.09 3.01 3.93
C LEU A 101 14.72 2.36 3.72
N LEU A 102 14.42 1.34 4.50
CA LEU A 102 13.11 0.70 4.50
C LEU A 102 12.27 1.26 5.65
N VAL A 103 11.07 1.71 5.35
CA VAL A 103 10.19 2.38 6.31
C VAL A 103 8.88 1.62 6.41
N GLY A 104 8.62 1.03 7.58
CA GLY A 104 7.35 0.40 7.90
C GLY A 104 6.39 1.43 8.46
N ASN A 105 5.38 1.81 7.68
CA ASN A 105 4.37 2.77 8.09
C ASN A 105 3.16 2.08 8.76
N LYS A 106 2.34 2.87 9.44
CA LYS A 106 1.10 2.48 10.12
C LYS A 106 1.30 1.59 11.36
N VAL A 107 2.42 1.76 12.08
CA VAL A 107 2.72 1.02 13.33
C VAL A 107 1.66 1.13 14.39
N ASP A 108 0.90 2.21 14.35
CA ASP A 108 -0.21 2.46 15.26
C ASP A 108 -1.41 1.53 15.07
N LEU A 109 -1.46 0.75 13.98
CA LEU A 109 -2.50 -0.24 13.71
C LEU A 109 -2.17 -1.61 14.32
N LEU A 110 -0.91 -1.88 14.66
CA LEU A 110 -0.52 -3.14 15.26
C LEU A 110 -0.93 -3.21 16.74
N PRO A 111 -1.25 -4.42 17.26
CA PRO A 111 -1.47 -4.61 18.68
C PRO A 111 -0.26 -4.13 19.50
N LYS A 112 -0.50 -3.43 20.61
CA LYS A 112 0.56 -2.93 21.51
C LYS A 112 1.49 -4.01 22.08
N SER A 113 1.08 -5.28 22.03
CA SER A 113 1.90 -6.42 22.43
C SER A 113 3.07 -6.70 21.48
N VAL A 114 3.00 -6.22 20.24
CA VAL A 114 4.07 -6.40 19.24
C VAL A 114 5.24 -5.48 19.56
N LYS A 115 6.42 -6.06 19.76
CA LYS A 115 7.64 -5.30 20.07
C LYS A 115 8.26 -4.74 18.80
N ASN A 116 8.53 -3.42 18.77
CA ASN A 116 9.17 -2.74 17.64
C ASN A 116 10.49 -3.41 17.20
N SER A 117 11.32 -3.86 18.14
CA SER A 117 12.59 -4.54 17.82
C SER A 117 12.40 -5.85 17.05
N LYS A 118 11.37 -6.63 17.40
CA LYS A 118 11.02 -7.87 16.67
C LYS A 118 10.51 -7.54 15.26
N LEU A 119 9.68 -6.51 15.14
CA LEU A 119 9.14 -6.08 13.85
C LEU A 119 10.26 -5.59 12.92
N ILE A 120 11.20 -4.78 13.42
CA ILE A 120 12.38 -4.34 12.68
C ILE A 120 13.20 -5.55 12.20
N HIS A 121 13.47 -6.52 13.07
CA HIS A 121 14.22 -7.72 12.71
C HIS A 121 13.50 -8.52 11.62
N TRP A 122 12.19 -8.73 11.77
CA TRP A 122 11.36 -9.42 10.80
C TRP A 122 11.33 -8.69 9.44
N MET A 123 11.24 -7.35 9.44
CA MET A 123 11.28 -6.55 8.22
C MET A 123 12.64 -6.66 7.53
N LYS A 124 13.75 -6.64 8.27
CA LYS A 124 15.10 -6.86 7.74
C LYS A 124 15.22 -8.24 7.08
N TYR A 125 14.73 -9.28 7.77
CA TYR A 125 14.72 -10.64 7.25
C TYR A 125 13.86 -10.76 5.98
N SER A 126 12.62 -10.27 6.03
CA SER A 126 11.67 -10.32 4.91
C SER A 126 12.16 -9.54 3.70
N ALA A 127 12.75 -8.37 3.90
CA ALA A 127 13.37 -7.59 2.83
C ALA A 127 14.52 -8.36 2.16
N ALA A 128 15.37 -9.02 2.95
CA ALA A 128 16.49 -9.81 2.43
C ALA A 128 16.01 -11.00 1.59
N GLN A 129 14.95 -11.70 2.03
CA GLN A 129 14.32 -12.78 1.25
C GLN A 129 13.76 -12.28 -0.10
N LEU A 130 13.35 -11.02 -0.16
CA LEU A 130 12.85 -10.36 -1.37
C LEU A 130 13.94 -9.62 -2.16
N GLY A 131 15.21 -9.87 -1.86
CA GLY A 131 16.37 -9.36 -2.59
C GLY A 131 16.81 -7.95 -2.21
N LEU A 132 16.23 -7.33 -1.18
CA LEU A 132 16.59 -5.98 -0.73
C LEU A 132 17.34 -6.04 0.60
N LYS A 133 18.54 -5.46 0.65
CA LYS A 133 19.31 -5.27 1.88
C LYS A 133 19.31 -3.78 2.24
N PRO A 134 18.35 -3.31 3.04
CA PRO A 134 18.30 -1.90 3.41
C PRO A 134 19.48 -1.54 4.33
N LYS A 135 19.93 -0.28 4.27
CA LYS A 135 20.93 0.27 5.20
C LYS A 135 20.41 0.26 6.63
N ASP A 136 19.17 0.71 6.80
CA ASP A 136 18.44 0.51 8.04
C ASP A 136 16.93 0.42 7.82
N VAL A 137 16.22 0.06 8.89
CA VAL A 137 14.76 -0.09 8.91
C VAL A 137 14.18 0.79 9.99
N TYR A 138 13.23 1.64 9.61
CA TYR A 138 12.50 2.54 10.51
C TYR A 138 11.03 2.17 10.57
N LEU A 139 10.42 2.49 11.69
CA LEU A 139 9.02 2.26 11.98
C LEU A 139 8.35 3.60 12.26
N ILE A 140 7.28 3.90 11.54
CA ILE A 140 6.58 5.19 11.67
C ILE A 140 5.06 5.02 11.71
N SER A 141 4.39 6.00 12.30
CA SER A 141 2.99 6.29 12.04
C SER A 141 2.92 7.69 11.43
N ALA A 142 2.83 7.77 10.10
CA ALA A 142 2.77 9.06 9.41
C ALA A 142 1.55 9.89 9.85
N THR A 143 0.42 9.23 10.15
CA THR A 143 -0.81 9.86 10.62
C THR A 143 -0.66 10.43 12.03
N LYS A 144 -0.03 9.69 12.96
CA LYS A 144 0.18 10.15 14.34
C LYS A 144 1.45 10.98 14.54
N GLY A 145 2.37 10.97 13.57
CA GLY A 145 3.69 11.60 13.65
C GLY A 145 4.74 10.79 14.41
N GLU A 146 4.42 9.58 14.87
CA GLU A 146 5.36 8.70 15.58
C GLU A 146 6.51 8.27 14.65
N GLY A 147 7.75 8.37 15.14
CA GLY A 147 8.95 7.98 14.39
C GLY A 147 9.33 8.89 13.21
N VAL A 148 8.49 9.87 12.84
CA VAL A 148 8.74 10.73 11.67
C VAL A 148 9.98 11.60 11.85
N LYS A 149 10.20 12.17 13.05
CA LYS A 149 11.39 12.98 13.35
C LYS A 149 12.68 12.18 13.34
N GLU A 150 12.63 10.96 13.87
CA GLU A 150 13.78 10.05 13.87
C GLU A 150 14.15 9.65 12.44
N LEU A 151 13.14 9.28 11.63
CA LEU A 151 13.33 8.98 10.21
C LEU A 151 13.85 10.19 9.43
N ALA A 152 13.34 11.39 9.70
CA ALA A 152 13.80 12.64 9.10
C ALA A 152 15.30 12.87 9.35
N ALA A 153 15.75 12.74 10.61
CA ALA A 153 17.17 12.83 10.96
C ALA A 153 18.01 11.72 10.31
N ALA A 154 17.48 10.50 10.23
CA ALA A 154 18.16 9.40 9.55
C ALA A 154 18.29 9.61 8.04
N ILE A 155 17.27 10.18 7.39
CA ILE A 155 17.31 10.55 5.97
C ILE A 155 18.44 11.56 5.75
N ASP A 156 18.51 12.61 6.58
CA ASP A 156 19.55 13.63 6.47
C ASP A 156 20.96 13.06 6.70
N PHE A 157 21.11 12.17 7.69
CA PHE A 157 22.37 11.49 7.94
C PHE A 157 22.80 10.57 6.78
N HIS A 158 21.87 9.76 6.25
CA HIS A 158 22.21 8.75 5.25
C HIS A 158 22.30 9.28 3.81
N ARG A 159 21.69 10.43 3.51
CA ARG A 159 21.74 11.04 2.18
C ARG A 159 23.10 11.64 1.85
N GLU A 160 23.90 12.03 2.84
CA GLU A 160 25.25 12.57 2.65
C GLU A 160 25.30 13.71 1.60
N GLY A 161 24.36 14.66 1.69
CA GLY A 161 24.28 15.78 0.74
C GLY A 161 23.79 15.40 -0.66
N LYS A 162 23.07 14.27 -0.81
CA LYS A 162 22.48 13.82 -2.08
C LYS A 162 20.95 13.95 -2.07
N ASN A 163 20.38 13.86 -3.27
CA ASN A 163 18.93 13.82 -3.47
C ASN A 163 18.30 12.58 -2.79
N VAL A 164 17.02 12.70 -2.43
CA VAL A 164 16.25 11.64 -1.79
C VAL A 164 15.04 11.30 -2.65
N TYR A 165 14.82 10.01 -2.95
CA TYR A 165 13.61 9.55 -3.64
C TYR A 165 12.74 8.74 -2.70
N VAL A 166 11.49 9.17 -2.50
CA VAL A 166 10.50 8.43 -1.71
C VAL A 166 9.65 7.57 -2.63
N VAL A 167 9.70 6.25 -2.42
CA VAL A 167 9.03 5.25 -3.26
C VAL A 167 8.12 4.35 -2.42
N GLY A 168 6.99 3.92 -2.98
CA GLY A 168 6.05 3.00 -2.33
C GLY A 168 4.80 2.73 -3.16
N CYS A 169 4.06 1.66 -2.82
CA CYS A 169 2.77 1.41 -3.45
C CYS A 169 1.75 2.50 -3.10
N THR A 170 0.63 2.55 -3.82
CA THR A 170 -0.53 3.34 -3.39
C THR A 170 -1.03 2.86 -2.02
N ASN A 171 -1.65 3.76 -1.26
CA ASN A 171 -2.22 3.50 0.08
C ASN A 171 -1.22 3.07 1.19
N VAL A 172 0.10 3.03 0.95
CA VAL A 172 1.10 2.78 2.02
C VAL A 172 1.27 3.96 2.97
N GLY A 173 0.68 5.11 2.63
CA GLY A 173 0.76 6.36 3.40
C GLY A 173 1.97 7.25 3.05
N LYS A 174 2.52 7.09 1.84
CA LYS A 174 3.58 7.95 1.28
C LYS A 174 3.20 9.43 1.31
N SER A 175 2.04 9.79 0.76
CA SER A 175 1.56 11.18 0.73
C SER A 175 1.37 11.77 2.14
N THR A 176 0.88 10.97 3.07
CA THR A 176 0.76 11.37 4.49
C THR A 176 2.13 11.64 5.12
N PHE A 177 3.12 10.79 4.83
CA PHE A 177 4.49 10.97 5.30
C PHE A 177 5.11 12.23 4.72
N ILE A 178 5.02 12.44 3.40
CA ILE A 178 5.53 13.63 2.72
C ILE A 178 4.91 14.91 3.32
N ASN A 179 3.59 14.96 3.47
CA ASN A 179 2.91 16.10 4.09
C ASN A 179 3.36 16.36 5.53
N LYS A 180 3.73 15.32 6.27
CA LYS A 180 4.25 15.45 7.64
C LYS A 180 5.68 15.98 7.64
N ILE A 181 6.53 15.50 6.73
CA ILE A 181 7.90 15.98 6.53
C ILE A 181 7.88 17.46 6.14
N ILE A 182 7.08 17.85 5.14
CA ILE A 182 6.91 19.27 4.76
C ILE A 182 6.58 20.10 6.00
N LYS A 183 5.58 19.72 6.81
CA LYS A 183 5.24 20.49 8.02
C LYS A 183 6.34 20.58 9.08
N GLU A 184 7.20 19.56 9.19
CA GLU A 184 8.28 19.54 10.19
C GLU A 184 9.52 20.32 9.72
N PHE A 185 9.79 20.36 8.41
CA PHE A 185 10.94 21.07 7.83
C PHE A 185 10.61 22.48 7.34
N SER A 186 9.37 22.75 6.92
CA SER A 186 8.90 24.04 6.42
C SER A 186 8.52 25.02 7.54
N GLY A 187 9.37 25.18 8.55
CA GLY A 187 9.21 26.23 9.57
C GLY A 187 9.19 27.67 8.99
N VAL A 188 9.36 27.84 7.68
CA VAL A 188 9.44 29.11 6.96
C VAL A 188 8.82 28.92 5.55
N ASN A 189 7.70 29.61 5.28
CA ASN A 189 7.03 29.83 3.99
C ASN A 189 6.22 28.69 3.33
N ASP A 190 4.94 28.98 3.09
CA ASP A 190 3.92 28.12 2.46
C ASP A 190 4.10 27.89 0.93
N ASP A 191 5.17 28.41 0.31
CA ASP A 191 5.30 28.57 -1.16
C ASP A 191 6.48 27.80 -1.82
N VAL A 192 7.01 26.74 -1.18
CA VAL A 192 8.21 26.03 -1.67
C VAL A 192 7.93 24.58 -2.10
N ILE A 193 6.79 24.35 -2.75
CA ILE A 193 6.50 23.05 -3.40
C ILE A 193 6.43 23.28 -4.90
N THR A 194 7.36 22.68 -5.63
CA THR A 194 7.37 22.69 -7.09
C THR A 194 7.01 21.31 -7.64
N THR A 195 6.69 21.27 -8.92
CA THR A 195 6.50 20.02 -9.65
C THR A 195 7.55 19.94 -10.74
N SER A 196 8.29 18.85 -10.79
CA SER A 196 9.32 18.59 -11.79
C SER A 196 8.94 17.38 -12.64
N GLN A 197 9.24 17.43 -13.93
CA GLN A 197 9.04 16.30 -14.82
C GLN A 197 10.19 15.32 -14.68
N PHE A 198 9.88 14.03 -14.50
CA PHE A 198 10.93 13.02 -14.49
C PHE A 198 11.46 12.75 -15.91
N PRO A 199 12.78 12.78 -16.15
CA PRO A 199 13.36 12.62 -17.48
C PRO A 199 12.82 11.38 -18.22
N GLY A 200 12.28 11.57 -19.42
CA GLY A 200 11.76 10.49 -20.26
C GLY A 200 10.35 9.99 -19.89
N THR A 201 9.63 10.68 -19.00
CA THR A 201 8.24 10.36 -18.64
C THR A 201 7.36 11.62 -18.61
N THR A 202 6.04 11.44 -18.74
CA THR A 202 5.03 12.50 -18.51
C THR A 202 4.59 12.57 -17.04
N LEU A 203 5.37 11.98 -16.13
CA LEU A 203 5.02 11.86 -14.72
C LEU A 203 5.72 12.93 -13.90
N ASP A 204 4.90 13.69 -13.17
CA ASP A 204 5.39 14.76 -12.30
C ASP A 204 5.80 14.19 -10.96
N LEU A 205 7.06 14.45 -10.60
CA LEU A 205 7.54 14.36 -9.23
C LEU A 205 7.23 15.67 -8.51
N ILE A 206 6.92 15.56 -7.23
CA ILE A 206 6.93 16.73 -6.35
C ILE A 206 8.35 16.84 -5.81
N ASP A 207 8.98 17.99 -5.98
CA ASP A 207 10.28 18.29 -5.41
C ASP A 207 10.12 19.22 -4.20
N ILE A 208 10.70 18.77 -3.08
CA ILE A 208 10.77 19.50 -1.82
C ILE A 208 12.23 19.88 -1.64
N PRO A 209 12.60 21.15 -1.90
CA PRO A 209 13.96 21.63 -1.71
C PRO A 209 14.44 21.44 -0.28
N LEU A 210 15.70 21.04 -0.14
CA LEU A 210 16.45 20.98 1.12
C LEU A 210 17.43 22.16 1.16
N ASP A 211 17.85 22.54 2.37
CA ASP A 211 18.64 23.76 2.63
C ASP A 211 20.01 23.80 1.92
N ASP A 212 20.51 22.65 1.46
CA ASP A 212 21.81 22.51 0.81
C ASP A 212 21.74 22.44 -0.73
N GLY A 213 20.58 22.78 -1.31
CA GLY A 213 20.37 22.79 -2.77
C GLY A 213 20.08 21.41 -3.36
N THR A 214 19.94 20.38 -2.54
CA THR A 214 19.36 19.08 -2.95
C THR A 214 17.86 19.05 -2.73
N SER A 215 17.19 18.01 -3.24
CA SER A 215 15.74 17.88 -3.09
C SER A 215 15.31 16.49 -2.63
N LEU A 216 14.20 16.46 -1.90
CA LEU A 216 13.41 15.26 -1.65
C LEU A 216 12.32 15.17 -2.71
N PHE A 217 12.35 14.08 -3.47
CA PHE A 217 11.42 13.80 -4.55
C PHE A 217 10.34 12.80 -4.10
N ASP A 218 9.09 13.22 -4.16
CA ASP A 218 7.95 12.32 -4.05
C ASP A 218 7.66 11.68 -5.41
N THR A 219 7.77 10.35 -5.47
CA THR A 219 7.41 9.59 -6.68
C THR A 219 5.92 9.24 -6.67
N PRO A 220 5.25 9.17 -7.83
CA PRO A 220 3.88 8.67 -7.90
C PRO A 220 3.74 7.31 -7.20
N GLY A 221 2.65 7.14 -6.45
CA GLY A 221 2.35 5.86 -5.79
C GLY A 221 2.08 4.77 -6.83
N ILE A 222 2.67 3.59 -6.63
CA ILE A 222 2.55 2.50 -7.60
C ILE A 222 1.36 1.60 -7.23
N ILE A 223 0.45 1.42 -8.17
CA ILE A 223 -0.71 0.54 -8.02
C ILE A 223 -0.24 -0.90 -8.10
N ASN A 224 -0.29 -1.66 -7.00
CA ASN A 224 0.01 -3.09 -7.04
C ASN A 224 -1.25 -3.92 -7.31
N HIS A 225 -1.53 -4.23 -8.57
CA HIS A 225 -2.69 -5.00 -9.03
C HIS A 225 -2.95 -6.35 -8.31
N HIS A 226 -2.00 -6.84 -7.51
CA HIS A 226 -2.14 -8.04 -6.69
C HIS A 226 -2.74 -7.82 -5.29
N GLN A 227 -3.14 -6.59 -4.94
CA GLN A 227 -3.77 -6.28 -3.64
C GLN A 227 -5.30 -6.30 -3.72
N MET A 228 -5.95 -6.73 -2.64
CA MET A 228 -7.42 -6.68 -2.49
C MET A 228 -7.99 -5.27 -2.73
N ALA A 229 -7.22 -4.23 -2.39
CA ALA A 229 -7.61 -2.82 -2.54
C ALA A 229 -7.98 -2.41 -3.97
N HIS A 230 -7.50 -3.13 -5.01
CA HIS A 230 -7.85 -2.84 -6.41
C HIS A 230 -9.22 -3.36 -6.83
N PHE A 231 -9.79 -4.28 -6.06
CA PHE A 231 -11.04 -4.96 -6.40
C PHE A 231 -12.23 -4.45 -5.60
N VAL A 232 -12.05 -3.41 -4.77
CA VAL A 232 -13.10 -2.84 -3.95
C VAL A 232 -13.23 -1.34 -4.20
N ASN A 233 -14.46 -0.84 -4.18
CA ASN A 233 -14.71 0.60 -4.21
C ASN A 233 -14.25 1.32 -2.93
N GLU A 234 -14.42 2.65 -2.90
CA GLU A 234 -14.03 3.47 -1.75
C GLU A 234 -14.71 3.05 -0.44
N LYS A 235 -15.98 2.61 -0.49
CA LYS A 235 -16.70 2.14 0.71
C LYS A 235 -16.06 0.84 1.23
N GLY A 236 -15.77 -0.10 0.34
CA GLY A 236 -15.11 -1.36 0.68
C GLY A 236 -13.70 -1.14 1.21
N LEU A 237 -12.95 -0.22 0.58
CA LEU A 237 -11.60 0.16 1.00
C LEU A 237 -11.57 0.68 2.44
N LYS A 238 -12.59 1.47 2.82
CA LYS A 238 -12.76 2.00 4.19
C LYS A 238 -12.99 0.89 5.22
N ILE A 239 -13.69 -0.19 4.85
CA ILE A 239 -13.95 -1.34 5.72
C ILE A 239 -12.70 -2.20 5.88
N ILE A 240 -12.00 -2.50 4.78
CA ILE A 240 -10.83 -3.40 4.82
C ILE A 240 -9.57 -2.74 5.38
N SER A 241 -9.46 -1.41 5.27
CA SER A 241 -8.31 -0.66 5.77
C SER A 241 -8.49 -0.35 7.25
N PRO A 242 -7.65 -0.88 8.15
CA PRO A 242 -7.77 -0.59 9.58
C PRO A 242 -7.48 0.89 9.86
N ARG A 243 -8.31 1.51 10.70
CA ARG A 243 -8.18 2.92 11.14
C ARG A 243 -7.77 3.09 12.59
N LYS A 244 -7.82 1.99 13.34
CA LYS A 244 -7.50 1.90 14.77
C LYS A 244 -6.71 0.61 14.98
N GLU A 245 -6.06 0.52 16.13
CA GLU A 245 -5.39 -0.70 16.60
C GLU A 245 -6.28 -1.93 16.35
N ILE A 246 -5.72 -2.91 15.64
CA ILE A 246 -6.41 -4.14 15.27
C ILE A 246 -6.58 -5.01 16.50
N LYS A 247 -7.81 -5.47 16.73
CA LYS A 247 -8.11 -6.40 17.79
C LYS A 247 -7.97 -7.83 17.27
N PRO A 248 -7.08 -8.66 17.86
CA PRO A 248 -7.00 -10.07 17.48
C PRO A 248 -8.33 -10.77 17.75
N ARG A 249 -8.88 -11.44 16.74
CA ARG A 249 -10.12 -12.24 16.86
C ARG A 249 -9.78 -13.72 16.81
N VAL A 250 -9.95 -14.41 17.93
CA VAL A 250 -9.59 -15.83 18.06
C VAL A 250 -10.78 -16.72 17.71
N PHE A 251 -10.55 -17.67 16.80
CA PHE A 251 -11.51 -18.69 16.40
C PHE A 251 -10.95 -20.08 16.72
N GLN A 252 -11.71 -20.84 17.52
CA GLN A 252 -11.48 -22.27 17.71
C GLN A 252 -12.15 -23.02 16.57
N VAL A 253 -11.37 -23.59 15.65
CA VAL A 253 -11.85 -24.25 14.43
C VAL A 253 -11.60 -25.76 14.50
N ASN A 254 -12.61 -26.52 14.08
CA ASN A 254 -12.56 -27.96 13.84
C ASN A 254 -12.47 -28.20 12.33
N GLU A 255 -12.01 -29.38 11.95
CA GLU A 255 -11.97 -29.81 10.55
C GLU A 255 -13.34 -29.64 9.85
N GLY A 256 -13.32 -29.27 8.58
CA GLY A 256 -14.53 -29.04 7.80
C GLY A 256 -15.24 -27.73 8.17
N GLN A 257 -14.50 -26.71 8.60
CA GLN A 257 -15.05 -25.38 8.87
C GLN A 257 -14.39 -24.31 8.02
N THR A 258 -15.15 -23.24 7.78
CA THR A 258 -14.77 -22.13 6.90
C THR A 258 -14.92 -20.81 7.64
N LEU A 259 -13.97 -19.91 7.41
CA LEU A 259 -14.05 -18.50 7.78
C LEU A 259 -14.10 -17.65 6.50
N TYR A 260 -15.12 -16.83 6.38
CA TYR A 260 -15.24 -15.77 5.38
C TYR A 260 -14.81 -14.44 5.98
N PHE A 261 -14.08 -13.64 5.21
CA PHE A 261 -13.65 -12.29 5.55
C PHE A 261 -14.39 -11.31 4.63
N GLY A 262 -15.57 -10.88 5.06
CA GLY A 262 -16.60 -10.37 4.15
C GLY A 262 -16.92 -11.40 3.05
N GLY A 263 -17.21 -10.93 1.85
CA GLY A 263 -17.20 -11.71 0.61
C GLY A 263 -15.87 -11.66 -0.14
N LEU A 264 -14.83 -11.06 0.43
CA LEU A 264 -13.55 -10.84 -0.27
C LEU A 264 -12.63 -12.06 -0.23
N ALA A 265 -12.60 -12.78 0.88
CA ALA A 265 -11.71 -13.91 1.05
C ALA A 265 -12.35 -15.01 1.90
N ARG A 266 -11.85 -16.23 1.72
CA ARG A 266 -12.31 -17.43 2.43
C ARG A 266 -11.11 -18.24 2.89
N LEU A 267 -11.20 -18.81 4.07
CA LEU A 267 -10.25 -19.77 4.60
C LEU A 267 -10.97 -21.04 5.04
N ASP A 268 -10.73 -22.12 4.30
CA ASP A 268 -11.21 -23.44 4.63
C ASP A 268 -10.17 -24.19 5.43
N TYR A 269 -10.61 -24.74 6.56
CA TYR A 269 -9.80 -25.63 7.38
C TYR A 269 -10.18 -27.08 7.08
N ILE A 270 -9.28 -27.79 6.39
CA ILE A 270 -9.55 -29.11 5.83
C ILE A 270 -9.28 -30.19 6.87
N SER A 271 -8.08 -30.20 7.45
CA SER A 271 -7.66 -31.25 8.39
C SER A 271 -6.51 -30.78 9.29
N GLY A 272 -6.31 -31.46 10.43
CA GLY A 272 -5.25 -31.18 11.41
C GLY A 272 -5.72 -31.20 12.87
N GLY A 273 -6.88 -31.78 13.16
CA GLY A 273 -7.51 -31.78 14.49
C GLY A 273 -8.21 -30.45 14.84
N ARG A 274 -8.41 -30.17 16.12
CA ARG A 274 -8.92 -28.87 16.56
C ARG A 274 -7.77 -27.87 16.67
N LYS A 275 -7.92 -26.68 16.06
CA LYS A 275 -6.89 -25.63 16.05
C LYS A 275 -7.45 -24.28 16.47
N SER A 276 -6.55 -23.39 16.92
CA SER A 276 -6.85 -21.99 17.20
C SER A 276 -6.28 -21.10 16.09
N PHE A 277 -7.15 -20.34 15.42
CA PHE A 277 -6.78 -19.34 14.43
C PHE A 277 -7.01 -17.94 15.01
N THR A 278 -6.01 -17.09 14.95
CA THR A 278 -6.12 -15.68 15.38
C THR A 278 -6.15 -14.79 14.15
N CYS A 279 -7.28 -14.13 13.90
CA CYS A 279 -7.48 -13.26 12.75
C CYS A 279 -7.07 -11.82 13.10
N TYR A 280 -6.17 -11.26 12.29
CA TYR A 280 -5.72 -9.88 12.32
C TYR A 280 -6.15 -9.20 11.02
N VAL A 281 -7.40 -8.74 11.00
CA VAL A 281 -7.99 -7.97 9.89
C VAL A 281 -8.68 -6.74 10.47
N SER A 282 -9.05 -5.77 9.62
CA SER A 282 -9.76 -4.57 10.08
C SER A 282 -10.92 -4.91 11.03
N ASN A 283 -11.08 -4.10 12.08
CA ASN A 283 -12.13 -4.28 13.09
C ASN A 283 -13.54 -4.11 12.48
N GLU A 284 -13.65 -3.39 11.37
CA GLU A 284 -14.90 -3.16 10.65
C GLU A 284 -15.23 -4.31 9.68
N LEU A 285 -14.24 -5.14 9.31
CA LEU A 285 -14.46 -6.29 8.43
C LEU A 285 -15.10 -7.45 9.20
N ASN A 286 -16.29 -7.86 8.77
CA ASN A 286 -16.99 -8.96 9.41
C ASN A 286 -16.33 -10.31 9.08
N ILE A 287 -16.27 -11.21 10.07
CA ILE A 287 -15.78 -12.58 9.88
C ILE A 287 -16.95 -13.52 10.09
N HIS A 288 -17.37 -14.20 9.03
CA HIS A 288 -18.47 -15.15 9.07
C HIS A 288 -17.95 -16.59 9.11
N ARG A 289 -18.41 -17.38 10.08
CA ARG A 289 -18.01 -18.79 10.22
C ARG A 289 -19.14 -19.71 9.78
N THR A 290 -18.81 -20.71 8.97
CA THR A 290 -19.76 -21.74 8.54
C THR A 290 -19.10 -23.12 8.46
N LYS A 291 -19.89 -24.16 8.18
CA LYS A 291 -19.37 -25.49 7.83
C LYS A 291 -18.92 -25.49 6.37
N LEU A 292 -17.86 -26.23 6.07
CA LEU A 292 -17.28 -26.35 4.74
C LEU A 292 -18.31 -26.79 3.70
N GLU A 293 -19.17 -27.76 4.05
CA GLU A 293 -20.24 -28.28 3.19
C GLU A 293 -21.27 -27.21 2.78
N LYS A 294 -21.44 -26.16 3.58
CA LYS A 294 -22.39 -25.06 3.32
C LYS A 294 -21.72 -23.83 2.72
N ALA A 295 -20.39 -23.80 2.67
CA ALA A 295 -19.66 -22.57 2.38
C ALA A 295 -19.87 -22.07 0.95
N ASN A 296 -19.95 -22.95 -0.05
CA ASN A 296 -20.23 -22.55 -1.43
C ASN A 296 -21.62 -21.94 -1.57
N LYS A 297 -22.64 -22.66 -1.09
CA LYS A 297 -24.04 -22.21 -1.12
C LYS A 297 -24.23 -20.88 -0.37
N LEU A 298 -23.59 -20.71 0.79
CA LEU A 298 -23.64 -19.44 1.53
C LEU A 298 -23.10 -18.27 0.69
N TYR A 299 -22.05 -18.48 -0.10
CA TYR A 299 -21.48 -17.44 -0.94
C TYR A 299 -22.39 -17.11 -2.14
N GLU A 300 -22.91 -18.14 -2.81
CA GLU A 300 -23.85 -18.00 -3.92
C GLU A 300 -25.12 -17.24 -3.50
N ASP A 301 -25.67 -17.56 -2.33
CA ASP A 301 -26.94 -17.02 -1.85
C ASP A 301 -26.80 -15.62 -1.20
N HIS A 302 -25.63 -15.27 -0.66
CA HIS A 302 -25.48 -14.10 0.23
C HIS A 302 -24.24 -13.22 0.03
N ALA A 303 -23.47 -13.39 -1.06
CA ALA A 303 -22.45 -12.41 -1.45
C ALA A 303 -23.08 -11.05 -1.76
N GLY A 304 -22.50 -9.97 -1.25
CA GLY A 304 -23.03 -8.60 -1.42
C GLY A 304 -23.98 -8.13 -0.32
N GLU A 305 -24.58 -9.06 0.44
CA GLU A 305 -25.51 -8.77 1.52
C GLU A 305 -24.94 -9.13 2.90
N LEU A 306 -24.85 -10.43 3.23
CA LEU A 306 -24.28 -10.90 4.50
C LEU A 306 -22.75 -10.94 4.41
N LEU A 307 -22.24 -11.36 3.25
CA LEU A 307 -20.82 -11.44 2.96
C LEU A 307 -20.42 -10.19 2.17
N PHE A 308 -20.19 -9.10 2.89
CA PHE A 308 -19.74 -7.82 2.34
C PHE A 308 -18.52 -7.29 3.10
N PRO A 309 -17.67 -6.45 2.47
CA PRO A 309 -17.58 -6.19 1.01
C PRO A 309 -17.24 -7.48 0.21
N PRO A 310 -17.42 -7.55 -1.14
CA PRO A 310 -17.97 -6.50 -2.00
C PRO A 310 -19.44 -6.22 -1.67
N PHE A 311 -19.96 -5.05 -2.06
CA PHE A 311 -21.39 -4.74 -1.92
C PHE A 311 -22.18 -5.35 -3.09
N GLU A 312 -23.50 -5.50 -2.95
CA GLU A 312 -24.40 -6.09 -3.97
C GLU A 312 -24.15 -5.56 -5.39
N GLU A 313 -23.94 -4.24 -5.50
CA GLU A 313 -23.64 -3.52 -6.75
C GLU A 313 -22.39 -4.04 -7.47
N GLU A 314 -21.40 -4.53 -6.71
CA GLU A 314 -20.08 -4.94 -7.20
C GLU A 314 -19.98 -6.45 -7.44
N VAL A 315 -20.87 -7.26 -6.87
CA VAL A 315 -20.77 -8.74 -6.90
C VAL A 315 -20.66 -9.30 -8.31
N LYS A 316 -21.39 -8.72 -9.27
CA LYS A 316 -21.40 -9.18 -10.67
C LYS A 316 -20.08 -8.95 -11.38
N GLU A 317 -19.37 -7.88 -11.04
CA GLU A 317 -18.10 -7.49 -11.65
C GLU A 317 -16.90 -7.99 -10.83
N PHE A 318 -17.14 -8.43 -9.59
CA PHE A 318 -16.12 -8.92 -8.69
C PHE A 318 -15.49 -10.22 -9.23
N PRO A 319 -14.15 -10.32 -9.28
CA PRO A 319 -13.51 -11.51 -9.84
C PRO A 319 -13.85 -12.78 -9.04
N PRO A 320 -13.93 -13.94 -9.71
CA PRO A 320 -14.17 -15.20 -9.03
C PRO A 320 -13.04 -15.51 -8.04
N LEU A 321 -13.40 -16.10 -6.91
CA LEU A 321 -12.45 -16.55 -5.91
C LEU A 321 -11.72 -17.81 -6.39
N VAL A 322 -10.39 -17.75 -6.46
CA VAL A 322 -9.51 -18.85 -6.84
C VAL A 322 -8.89 -19.50 -5.61
N LYS A 323 -8.79 -20.84 -5.63
CA LYS A 323 -8.25 -21.61 -4.51
C LYS A 323 -6.72 -21.63 -4.50
N GLN A 324 -6.14 -21.56 -3.30
CA GLN A 324 -4.71 -21.76 -3.03
C GLN A 324 -4.58 -22.67 -1.81
N GLU A 325 -3.91 -23.82 -1.99
CA GLU A 325 -3.82 -24.85 -0.96
C GLU A 325 -2.50 -24.73 -0.20
N PHE A 326 -2.55 -24.84 1.12
CA PHE A 326 -1.35 -24.77 1.95
C PHE A 326 -1.35 -25.82 3.07
N MET A 327 -0.14 -26.21 3.46
CA MET A 327 0.11 -27.04 4.65
C MET A 327 0.97 -26.27 5.63
N ILE A 328 0.42 -25.97 6.80
CA ILE A 328 1.15 -25.32 7.89
C ILE A 328 2.05 -26.35 8.55
N ARG A 329 3.36 -26.27 8.26
CA ARG A 329 4.35 -27.23 8.78
C ARG A 329 5.00 -26.77 10.09
N GLU A 330 5.00 -25.46 10.34
CA GLU A 330 5.67 -24.85 11.48
C GLU A 330 4.65 -24.16 12.39
N ALA A 331 4.95 -24.14 13.69
CA ALA A 331 4.20 -23.36 14.66
C ALA A 331 4.36 -21.86 14.38
N LYS A 332 3.38 -21.06 14.82
CA LYS A 332 3.37 -19.60 14.65
C LYS A 332 3.57 -19.17 13.19
N THR A 333 2.64 -19.60 12.35
CA THR A 333 2.65 -19.31 10.93
C THR A 333 1.48 -18.38 10.59
N ASP A 334 1.76 -17.27 9.88
CA ASP A 334 0.74 -16.36 9.38
C ASP A 334 0.35 -16.75 7.95
N ILE A 335 -0.97 -16.83 7.71
CA ILE A 335 -1.60 -16.93 6.41
C ILE A 335 -2.02 -15.51 6.01
N VAL A 336 -1.28 -14.90 5.10
CA VAL A 336 -1.41 -13.48 4.75
C VAL A 336 -2.25 -13.32 3.49
N PHE A 337 -3.37 -12.61 3.61
CA PHE A 337 -4.25 -12.21 2.53
C PHE A 337 -3.88 -10.79 2.10
N HIS A 338 -3.26 -10.63 0.92
CA HIS A 338 -2.72 -9.33 0.48
C HIS A 338 -3.80 -8.25 0.42
N GLY A 339 -3.57 -7.16 1.14
CA GLY A 339 -4.50 -6.03 1.27
C GLY A 339 -5.65 -6.22 2.26
N LEU A 340 -5.73 -7.33 3.00
CA LEU A 340 -6.82 -7.62 3.94
C LEU A 340 -6.34 -7.86 5.37
N GLY A 341 -5.20 -8.53 5.52
CA GLY A 341 -4.61 -8.89 6.82
C GLY A 341 -4.09 -10.32 6.85
N TRP A 342 -4.03 -10.92 8.03
CA TRP A 342 -3.56 -12.30 8.16
C TRP A 342 -4.29 -13.10 9.23
N VAL A 343 -4.14 -14.42 9.14
CA VAL A 343 -4.61 -15.38 10.13
C VAL A 343 -3.42 -16.14 10.67
N THR A 344 -3.16 -16.02 11.97
CA THR A 344 -2.08 -16.75 12.63
C THR A 344 -2.58 -18.12 13.07
N CYS A 345 -1.86 -19.16 12.64
CA CYS A 345 -1.99 -20.52 13.12
C CYS A 345 -0.83 -20.82 14.08
N ASN A 346 -1.14 -21.02 15.36
CA ASN A 346 -0.11 -21.20 16.39
C ASN A 346 0.54 -22.59 16.37
N GLU A 347 -0.11 -23.58 15.77
CA GLU A 347 0.31 -24.97 15.81
C GLU A 347 0.53 -25.53 14.40
N PRO A 348 1.49 -26.45 14.21
CA PRO A 348 1.70 -27.10 12.93
C PRO A 348 0.61 -28.16 12.65
N GLY A 349 0.62 -28.68 11.43
CA GLY A 349 -0.20 -29.80 10.97
C GLY A 349 -1.55 -29.40 10.36
N ALA A 350 -1.81 -28.10 10.18
CA ALA A 350 -3.06 -27.64 9.57
C ALA A 350 -2.97 -27.68 8.03
N LYS A 351 -3.90 -28.40 7.39
CA LYS A 351 -4.15 -28.30 5.94
C LYS A 351 -5.28 -27.30 5.71
N ILE A 352 -5.01 -26.28 4.92
CA ILE A 352 -5.96 -25.20 4.64
C ILE A 352 -6.11 -24.96 3.15
N VAL A 353 -7.23 -24.37 2.76
CA VAL A 353 -7.43 -23.82 1.42
C VAL A 353 -7.91 -22.39 1.56
N ALA A 354 -7.11 -21.45 1.07
CA ALA A 354 -7.49 -20.04 1.01
C ALA A 354 -8.11 -19.75 -0.37
N TYR A 355 -9.19 -18.97 -0.39
CA TYR A 355 -9.76 -18.45 -1.62
C TYR A 355 -9.69 -16.93 -1.60
N VAL A 356 -9.23 -16.36 -2.71
CA VAL A 356 -9.10 -14.91 -2.93
C VAL A 356 -9.43 -14.60 -4.39
N PRO A 357 -9.78 -13.34 -4.74
CA PRO A 357 -10.10 -12.98 -6.12
C PRO A 357 -8.92 -13.28 -7.03
N LYS A 358 -9.20 -13.71 -8.27
CA LYS A 358 -8.16 -13.94 -9.27
C LYS A 358 -7.28 -12.68 -9.42
N GLY A 359 -5.99 -12.83 -9.12
CA GLY A 359 -5.02 -11.73 -9.14
C GLY A 359 -4.48 -11.37 -7.76
N VAL A 360 -5.26 -11.58 -6.70
CA VAL A 360 -4.83 -11.37 -5.31
C VAL A 360 -3.97 -12.53 -4.82
N GLY A 361 -2.91 -12.22 -4.09
CA GLY A 361 -2.00 -13.20 -3.51
C GLY A 361 -2.41 -13.65 -2.09
N VAL A 362 -2.17 -14.94 -1.79
CA VAL A 362 -2.08 -15.44 -0.42
C VAL A 362 -0.67 -15.97 -0.22
N THR A 363 -0.03 -15.58 0.86
CA THR A 363 1.32 -16.04 1.19
C THR A 363 1.39 -16.54 2.61
N ILE A 364 2.30 -17.48 2.85
CA ILE A 364 2.62 -17.94 4.19
C ILE A 364 3.94 -17.33 4.64
N ARG A 365 4.02 -16.93 5.91
CA ARG A 365 5.25 -16.48 6.55
C ARG A 365 5.31 -16.90 8.01
N GLN A 366 6.50 -16.82 8.59
CA GLN A 366 6.66 -16.86 10.03
C GLN A 366 5.88 -15.70 10.68
N SER A 367 5.22 -15.98 11.80
CA SER A 367 4.35 -15.00 12.43
C SER A 367 5.09 -13.75 12.88
N LEU A 368 4.42 -12.62 12.66
CA LEU A 368 4.81 -11.32 13.20
C LEU A 368 4.73 -11.25 14.74
N ILE A 369 3.91 -12.11 15.37
CA ILE A 369 3.45 -11.96 16.77
C ILE A 369 3.88 -13.14 17.66
#